data_AF-A0A7Z9ZYT8-F1
#
_entry.id   AF-A0A7Z9ZYT8-F1
#
_cell.length_a   1.000
_cell.length_b   1.000
_cell.length_c   1.000
_cell.angle_alpha   90.00
_cell.angle_beta   90.00
_cell.angle_gamma   90.00
#
_symmetry.space_group_name_H-M   'P 1'
#
loop_
_entity.id
_entity.type
_entity.pdbx_description
1 polymer ?
#
loop_
_entity_poly.entity_id
_entity_poly.type
_entity_poly.pdbx_seq_one_letter_code
_entity_poly.pdbx_strand_id
1 'polypeptide(L)'
;MTPREERERWELENLSPYAAKAVESRGRLKPDDKCPVRTDFQRDRDRIVHSKCFRRLAHKTQVFIAPELDHYRTRLTHTLEVAQIARTIARGLRLNEDLTEAIALGHDLGHTPFGHAGEWALDEAYRKYDPKAHFKHHEQSLRVVDVLEKEGQGLNLTHEVRDGILNHAKGREDLKSEYTPEEGPSTLEGLAVK
;
A
#
# COMPACT_ATOMS: atom_id res chain seq x y z
N MET A 1 4.02 -6.61 -30.80
CA MET A 1 4.33 -6.10 -29.46
C MET A 1 3.02 -5.63 -28.86
N THR A 2 2.69 -6.04 -27.64
CA THR A 2 1.47 -5.60 -26.94
C THR A 2 1.70 -4.25 -26.27
N PRO A 3 0.65 -3.45 -25.98
CA PRO A 3 0.82 -2.19 -25.24
C PRO A 3 1.50 -2.37 -23.88
N ARG A 4 1.34 -3.54 -23.23
CA ARG A 4 2.08 -3.91 -22.03
C ARG A 4 3.57 -4.01 -22.29
N GLU A 5 3.98 -4.76 -23.32
CA GLU A 5 5.39 -4.99 -23.67
C GLU A 5 6.11 -3.68 -24.06
N GLU A 6 5.40 -2.77 -24.73
CA GLU A 6 5.93 -1.43 -25.05
C GLU A 6 6.20 -0.62 -23.78
N ARG A 7 5.29 -0.68 -22.79
CA ARG A 7 5.46 -0.01 -21.49
C ARG A 7 6.58 -0.62 -20.66
N GLU A 8 6.65 -1.95 -20.58
CA GLU A 8 7.72 -2.67 -19.88
C GLU A 8 9.11 -2.36 -20.50
N ARG A 9 9.18 -2.22 -21.83
CA ARG A 9 10.40 -1.75 -22.52
C ARG A 9 10.74 -0.31 -22.17
N TRP A 10 9.75 0.58 -22.18
CA TRP A 10 9.96 1.98 -21.82
C TRP A 10 10.50 2.10 -20.38
N GLU A 11 9.96 1.31 -19.44
CA GLU A 11 10.44 1.26 -18.05
C GLU A 11 11.93 0.90 -17.96
N LEU A 12 12.38 -0.11 -18.74
CA LEU A 12 13.79 -0.53 -18.80
C LEU A 12 14.73 0.57 -19.32
N GLU A 13 14.27 1.37 -20.28
CA GLU A 13 15.08 2.36 -20.97
C GLU A 13 15.09 3.73 -20.25
N ASN A 14 14.03 4.07 -19.52
CA ASN A 14 13.79 5.45 -19.05
C ASN A 14 13.75 5.63 -17.54
N LEU A 15 13.45 4.58 -16.77
CA LEU A 15 13.48 4.65 -15.31
C LEU A 15 14.91 4.61 -14.78
N SER A 16 15.07 5.06 -13.54
CA SER A 16 16.33 4.96 -12.79
C SER A 16 16.80 3.50 -12.72
N PRO A 17 18.12 3.23 -12.75
CA PRO A 17 18.65 1.88 -12.51
C PRO A 17 18.19 1.27 -11.18
N TYR A 18 17.83 2.11 -10.21
CA TYR A 18 17.34 1.72 -8.89
C TYR A 18 15.81 1.58 -8.80
N ALA A 19 15.08 1.90 -9.86
CA ALA A 19 13.63 1.76 -9.91
C ALA A 19 13.23 0.29 -10.08
N ALA A 20 12.14 -0.11 -9.43
CA ALA A 20 11.52 -1.40 -9.68
C ALA A 20 10.81 -1.40 -11.04
N LYS A 21 11.05 -2.43 -11.84
CA LYS A 21 10.45 -2.56 -13.17
C LYS A 21 9.41 -3.66 -13.16
N ALA A 22 8.27 -3.44 -13.81
CA ALA A 22 7.18 -4.41 -13.79
C ALA A 22 7.59 -5.75 -14.42
N VAL A 23 8.47 -5.71 -15.42
CA VAL A 23 9.03 -6.91 -16.07
C VAL A 23 9.94 -7.74 -15.16
N GLU A 24 10.53 -7.12 -14.13
CA GLU A 24 11.43 -7.73 -13.15
C GLU A 24 10.69 -8.15 -11.85
N SER A 25 9.35 -8.02 -11.82
CA SER A 25 8.56 -8.37 -10.63
C SER A 25 8.75 -9.83 -10.23
N ARG A 26 8.81 -10.08 -8.92
CA ARG A 26 8.79 -11.43 -8.32
C ARG A 26 7.44 -12.14 -8.49
N GLY A 27 6.45 -11.44 -9.06
CA GLY A 27 5.14 -11.99 -9.39
C GLY A 27 4.18 -12.00 -8.21
N ARG A 28 3.19 -12.89 -8.30
CA ARG A 28 2.03 -12.99 -7.40
C ARG A 28 2.05 -14.33 -6.68
N LEU A 29 1.36 -14.43 -5.54
CA LEU A 29 1.24 -15.71 -4.82
C LEU A 29 0.49 -16.77 -5.63
N LYS A 30 -0.57 -16.37 -6.34
CA LYS A 30 -1.33 -17.25 -7.23
C LYS A 30 -1.00 -16.89 -8.68
N PRO A 31 -0.66 -17.87 -9.55
CA PRO A 31 -0.45 -17.62 -10.97
C PRO A 31 -1.63 -16.89 -11.59
N ASP A 32 -1.34 -15.98 -12.51
CA ASP A 32 -2.32 -15.07 -13.11
C ASP A 32 -1.83 -14.67 -14.50
N ASP A 33 -2.70 -14.74 -15.49
CA ASP A 33 -2.33 -14.42 -16.86
C ASP A 33 -1.95 -12.94 -17.00
N LYS A 34 -0.96 -12.66 -17.83
CA LYS A 34 -0.54 -11.29 -18.11
C LYS A 34 -1.60 -10.57 -18.93
N CYS A 35 -2.02 -9.38 -18.48
CA CYS A 35 -2.90 -8.52 -19.26
C CYS A 35 -2.13 -7.95 -20.46
N PRO A 36 -2.68 -7.96 -21.70
CA PRO A 36 -1.97 -7.44 -22.86
C PRO A 36 -1.80 -5.90 -22.85
N VAL A 37 -2.53 -5.18 -21.98
CA VAL A 37 -2.56 -3.71 -21.97
C VAL A 37 -1.90 -3.09 -20.73
N ARG A 38 -2.07 -3.70 -19.56
CA ARG A 38 -1.64 -3.14 -18.27
C ARG A 38 -0.45 -3.91 -17.71
N THR A 39 0.55 -3.19 -17.19
CA THR A 39 1.63 -3.79 -16.40
C THR A 39 1.08 -4.37 -15.09
N ASP A 40 1.85 -5.20 -14.40
CA ASP A 40 1.35 -5.83 -13.18
C ASP A 40 1.11 -4.82 -12.04
N PHE A 41 1.90 -3.75 -11.94
CA PHE A 41 1.66 -2.66 -10.98
C PHE A 41 0.40 -1.85 -11.30
N GLN A 42 0.13 -1.59 -12.59
CA GLN A 42 -1.14 -0.96 -13.02
C GLN A 42 -2.35 -1.82 -12.64
N ARG A 43 -2.25 -3.15 -12.81
CA ARG A 43 -3.31 -4.07 -12.40
C ARG A 43 -3.54 -4.05 -10.89
N ASP A 44 -2.47 -3.92 -10.11
CA ASP A 44 -2.54 -3.89 -8.65
C ASP A 44 -3.21 -2.63 -8.14
N ARG A 45 -2.82 -1.48 -8.67
CA ARG A 45 -3.51 -0.21 -8.42
C ARG A 45 -5.01 -0.36 -8.67
N ASP A 46 -5.38 -0.88 -9.84
CA ASP A 46 -6.79 -1.01 -10.22
C ASP A 46 -7.54 -1.98 -9.30
N ARG A 47 -6.90 -3.09 -8.88
CA ARG A 47 -7.46 -4.05 -7.90
C ARG A 47 -7.72 -3.40 -6.55
N ILE A 48 -6.80 -2.58 -6.07
CA ILE A 48 -6.92 -1.84 -4.81
C ILE A 48 -8.07 -0.83 -4.90
N VAL A 49 -8.09 0.02 -5.92
CA VAL A 49 -9.12 1.07 -6.07
C VAL A 49 -10.54 0.49 -6.13
N HIS A 50 -10.74 -0.67 -6.77
CA HIS A 50 -12.05 -1.30 -6.91
C HIS A 50 -12.45 -2.21 -5.73
N SER A 51 -11.56 -2.41 -4.75
CA SER A 51 -11.81 -3.24 -3.58
C SER A 51 -12.93 -2.68 -2.68
N LYS A 52 -13.51 -3.53 -1.82
CA LYS A 52 -14.50 -3.06 -0.84
C LYS A 52 -13.79 -2.31 0.30
N CYS A 53 -12.61 -2.77 0.73
CA CYS A 53 -11.81 -2.11 1.76
C CYS A 53 -11.39 -0.69 1.39
N PHE A 54 -10.97 -0.42 0.15
CA PHE A 54 -10.61 0.94 -0.29
C PHE A 54 -11.82 1.88 -0.25
N ARG A 55 -12.99 1.42 -0.71
CA ARG A 55 -14.25 2.19 -0.61
C ARG A 55 -14.62 2.53 0.84
N ARG A 56 -14.37 1.62 1.78
CA ARG A 56 -14.63 1.86 3.21
C ARG A 56 -13.75 2.96 3.80
N LEU A 57 -12.62 3.33 3.18
CA LEU A 57 -11.79 4.43 3.66
C LEU A 57 -12.53 5.78 3.64
N ALA A 58 -13.53 5.95 2.76
CA ALA A 58 -14.38 7.14 2.73
C ALA A 58 -15.17 7.35 4.02
N HIS A 59 -15.42 6.29 4.78
CA HIS A 59 -16.19 6.32 6.03
C HIS A 59 -15.33 6.11 7.27
N LYS A 60 -13.99 6.16 7.14
CA LYS A 60 -13.06 6.13 8.26
C LYS A 60 -12.47 7.52 8.44
N THR A 61 -12.63 8.09 9.62
CA THR A 61 -12.05 9.41 9.93
C THR A 61 -10.55 9.30 10.13
N GLN A 62 -9.83 10.35 9.71
CA GLN A 62 -8.46 10.58 10.10
C GLN A 62 -8.50 11.53 11.31
N VAL A 63 -8.09 11.03 12.49
CA VAL A 63 -7.84 11.80 13.73
C VAL A 63 -9.06 12.36 14.50
N PHE A 64 -10.24 12.61 13.90
CA PHE A 64 -11.39 13.18 14.65
C PHE A 64 -12.63 12.27 14.72
N ILE A 65 -13.20 12.16 15.92
CA ILE A 65 -14.51 11.53 16.17
C ILE A 65 -15.56 12.61 15.88
N ALA A 66 -16.24 12.52 14.73
CA ALA A 66 -17.46 13.24 14.35
C ALA A 66 -17.71 14.63 14.99
N PRO A 67 -17.27 15.74 14.36
CA PRO A 67 -17.77 17.07 14.69
C PRO A 67 -18.45 17.76 13.49
N GLU A 68 -19.28 18.75 13.79
CA GLU A 68 -20.30 19.44 12.95
C GLU A 68 -19.77 20.28 11.76
N LEU A 69 -18.52 20.12 11.32
CA LEU A 69 -17.86 20.96 10.29
C LEU A 69 -17.38 20.12 9.09
N ASP A 70 -17.60 20.59 7.85
CA ASP A 70 -17.58 19.74 6.64
C ASP A 70 -16.17 19.40 6.06
N HIS A 71 -15.11 20.09 6.50
CA HIS A 71 -13.78 20.03 5.85
C HIS A 71 -12.76 19.07 6.50
N TYR A 72 -13.18 18.06 7.27
CA TYR A 72 -12.23 17.12 7.89
C TYR A 72 -11.81 15.98 6.96
N ARG A 73 -10.51 15.62 7.02
CA ARG A 73 -9.93 14.55 6.21
C ARG A 73 -10.47 13.18 6.62
N THR A 74 -10.95 12.42 5.64
CA THR A 74 -11.15 10.98 5.75
C THR A 74 -9.83 10.26 5.48
N ARG A 75 -9.76 8.96 5.80
CA ARG A 75 -8.64 8.13 5.35
C ARG A 75 -8.52 8.10 3.85
N LEU A 76 -9.63 8.09 3.12
CA LEU A 76 -9.59 8.14 1.66
C LEU A 76 -8.90 9.41 1.17
N THR A 77 -9.26 10.59 1.69
CA THR A 77 -8.61 11.85 1.29
C THR A 77 -7.12 11.86 1.67
N HIS A 78 -6.77 11.34 2.85
CA HIS A 78 -5.37 11.18 3.26
C HIS A 78 -4.59 10.27 2.29
N THR A 79 -5.14 9.09 1.97
CA THR A 79 -4.54 8.14 1.04
C THR A 79 -4.33 8.76 -0.35
N LEU A 80 -5.26 9.59 -0.83
CA LEU A 80 -5.12 10.31 -2.09
C LEU A 80 -4.02 11.39 -2.05
N GLU A 81 -3.91 12.12 -0.94
CA GLU A 81 -2.81 13.09 -0.73
C GLU A 81 -1.44 12.39 -0.69
N VAL A 82 -1.33 11.28 0.04
CA VAL A 82 -0.10 10.46 0.10
C VAL A 82 0.26 9.96 -1.30
N ALA A 83 -0.70 9.40 -2.05
CA ALA A 83 -0.45 8.94 -3.41
C ALA A 83 0.04 10.07 -4.33
N GLN A 84 -0.53 11.28 -4.23
CA GLN A 84 -0.12 12.43 -5.03
C GLN A 84 1.31 12.89 -4.71
N ILE A 85 1.66 12.96 -3.43
CA ILE A 85 3.01 13.35 -2.98
C ILE A 85 4.03 12.27 -3.37
N ALA A 86 3.75 11.00 -3.07
CA ALA A 86 4.64 9.88 -3.37
C ALA A 86 4.91 9.76 -4.87
N ARG A 87 3.90 9.94 -5.73
CA ARG A 87 4.09 9.98 -7.19
C ARG A 87 4.94 11.15 -7.66
N THR A 88 4.83 12.31 -7.01
CA THR A 88 5.68 13.47 -7.33
C THR A 88 7.14 13.16 -7.03
N ILE A 89 7.40 12.52 -5.87
CA ILE A 89 8.75 12.07 -5.48
C ILE A 89 9.26 11.02 -6.48
N ALA A 90 8.46 10.00 -6.78
CA ALA A 90 8.80 8.94 -7.73
C ALA A 90 9.16 9.51 -9.09
N ARG A 91 8.35 10.43 -9.63
CA ARG A 91 8.60 11.09 -10.92
C ARG A 91 9.91 11.88 -10.92
N GLY A 92 10.17 12.65 -9.86
CA GLY A 92 11.40 13.43 -9.72
C GLY A 92 12.66 12.55 -9.71
N LEU A 93 12.55 11.35 -9.15
CA LEU A 93 13.63 10.37 -9.05
C LEU A 93 13.64 9.33 -10.18
N ARG A 94 12.71 9.43 -11.15
CA ARG A 94 12.47 8.44 -12.20
C ARG A 94 12.26 7.01 -11.67
N LEU A 95 11.52 6.89 -10.57
CA LEU A 95 11.03 5.62 -10.03
C LEU A 95 9.71 5.21 -10.69
N ASN A 96 9.24 4.00 -10.42
CA ASN A 96 8.00 3.49 -11.00
C ASN A 96 6.75 4.09 -10.33
N GLU A 97 6.14 5.08 -10.98
CA GLU A 97 4.94 5.76 -10.46
C GLU A 97 3.76 4.81 -10.20
N ASP A 98 3.55 3.79 -11.04
CA ASP A 98 2.42 2.86 -10.89
C ASP A 98 2.60 1.96 -9.66
N LEU A 99 3.84 1.52 -9.37
CA LEU A 99 4.15 0.80 -8.13
C LEU A 99 3.97 1.68 -6.90
N THR A 100 4.54 2.89 -6.91
CA THR A 100 4.40 3.86 -5.81
C THR A 100 2.93 4.17 -5.53
N GLU A 101 2.13 4.40 -6.57
CA GLU A 101 0.70 4.66 -6.43
C GLU A 101 -0.05 3.45 -5.87
N ALA A 102 0.23 2.24 -6.35
CA ALA A 102 -0.40 1.03 -5.83
C ALA A 102 -0.09 0.83 -4.33
N ILE A 103 1.17 1.02 -3.90
CA ILE A 103 1.56 0.94 -2.49
C ILE A 103 0.84 2.02 -1.68
N ALA A 104 0.88 3.28 -2.14
CA ALA A 104 0.22 4.40 -1.46
C ALA A 104 -1.28 4.18 -1.29
N LEU A 105 -1.98 3.66 -2.29
CA LEU A 105 -3.41 3.38 -2.18
C LEU A 105 -3.73 2.19 -1.28
N GLY A 106 -2.78 1.25 -1.13
CA GLY A 106 -2.94 0.03 -0.35
C GLY A 106 -2.52 0.12 1.11
N HIS A 107 -1.71 1.11 1.49
CA HIS A 107 -1.02 1.14 2.79
C HIS A 107 -2.00 1.11 3.98
N ASP A 108 -3.14 1.80 3.83
CA ASP A 108 -4.05 2.12 4.93
C ASP A 108 -5.33 1.26 4.96
N LEU A 109 -5.41 0.22 4.12
CA LEU A 109 -6.61 -0.62 3.95
C LEU A 109 -7.05 -1.32 5.24
N GLY A 110 -6.08 -1.74 6.06
CA GLY A 110 -6.26 -2.45 7.31
C GLY A 110 -6.58 -1.57 8.50
N HIS A 111 -6.61 -0.25 8.33
CA HIS A 111 -6.76 0.64 9.46
C HIS A 111 -8.11 0.45 10.16
N THR A 112 -8.07 0.39 11.49
CA THR A 112 -9.24 0.29 12.36
C THR A 112 -10.12 1.55 12.28
N PRO A 113 -11.40 1.45 12.64
CA PRO A 113 -12.18 2.61 13.04
C PRO A 113 -11.45 3.42 14.12
N PHE A 114 -11.69 4.73 14.20
CA PHE A 114 -11.09 5.63 15.19
C PHE A 114 -9.56 5.74 15.17
N GLY A 115 -8.91 5.39 14.07
CA GLY A 115 -7.47 5.57 13.94
C GLY A 115 -6.69 4.79 15.00
N HIS A 116 -5.55 5.33 15.45
CA HIS A 116 -4.67 4.66 16.40
C HIS A 116 -5.35 4.30 17.72
N ALA A 117 -6.38 5.03 18.14
CA ALA A 117 -7.15 4.67 19.33
C ALA A 117 -7.85 3.31 19.16
N GLY A 118 -8.41 3.04 17.97
CA GLY A 118 -8.98 1.73 17.66
C GLY A 118 -7.94 0.64 17.50
N GLU A 119 -6.75 0.98 17.00
CA GLU A 119 -5.60 0.06 16.90
C GLU A 119 -5.14 -0.38 18.29
N TRP A 120 -4.93 0.57 19.22
CA TRP A 120 -4.55 0.29 20.60
C TRP A 120 -5.61 -0.51 21.35
N ALA A 121 -6.89 -0.13 21.20
CA ALA A 121 -7.99 -0.84 21.84
C ALA A 121 -8.09 -2.29 21.36
N LEU A 122 -7.89 -2.55 20.07
CA LEU A 122 -7.89 -3.90 19.52
C LEU A 122 -6.65 -4.70 19.92
N ASP A 123 -5.46 -4.09 19.93
CA ASP A 123 -4.23 -4.74 20.41
C ASP A 123 -4.35 -5.15 21.88
N GLU A 124 -4.83 -4.25 22.76
CA GLU A 124 -5.05 -4.53 24.17
C GLU A 124 -6.08 -5.65 24.38
N ALA A 125 -7.21 -5.57 23.66
CA ALA A 125 -8.24 -6.60 23.73
C ALA A 125 -7.71 -7.96 23.24
N TYR A 126 -6.93 -7.99 22.17
CA TYR A 126 -6.38 -9.23 21.63
C TYR A 126 -5.38 -9.87 22.60
N ARG A 127 -4.52 -9.06 23.22
CA ARG A 127 -3.56 -9.50 24.25
C ARG A 127 -4.20 -10.09 25.50
N LYS A 128 -5.43 -9.68 25.84
CA LYS A 128 -6.19 -10.29 26.94
C LYS A 128 -6.58 -11.75 26.67
N TYR A 129 -6.75 -12.11 25.40
CA TYR A 129 -7.06 -13.49 24.98
C TYR A 129 -5.80 -14.31 24.70
N ASP A 130 -4.80 -13.72 24.05
CA ASP A 130 -3.49 -14.33 23.80
C ASP A 130 -2.38 -13.31 24.11
N PRO A 131 -1.63 -13.45 25.22
CA PRO A 131 -0.58 -12.51 25.62
C PRO A 131 0.53 -12.29 24.59
N LYS A 132 0.70 -13.22 23.63
CA LYS A 132 1.70 -13.12 22.55
C LYS A 132 1.15 -12.45 21.29
N ALA A 133 -0.16 -12.26 21.21
CA ALA A 133 -0.78 -11.64 20.05
C ALA A 133 -0.59 -10.12 20.04
N HIS A 134 -0.68 -9.55 18.85
CA HIS A 134 -0.70 -8.11 18.64
C HIS A 134 -1.58 -7.75 17.45
N PHE A 135 -1.94 -6.48 17.36
CA PHE A 135 -2.65 -5.90 16.23
C PHE A 135 -1.91 -4.67 15.72
N LYS A 136 -1.56 -4.69 14.44
CA LYS A 136 -0.98 -3.55 13.72
C LYS A 136 -1.71 -3.32 12.41
N HIS A 137 -2.02 -2.06 12.10
CA HIS A 137 -2.80 -1.73 10.91
C HIS A 137 -2.10 -2.14 9.60
N HIS A 138 -0.76 -2.04 9.51
CA HIS A 138 -0.01 -2.41 8.30
C HIS A 138 -0.03 -3.92 8.05
N GLU A 139 0.12 -4.75 9.08
CA GLU A 139 -0.08 -6.20 9.00
C GLU A 139 -1.51 -6.54 8.61
N GLN A 140 -2.48 -5.82 9.18
CA GLN A 140 -3.89 -5.97 8.82
C GLN A 140 -4.17 -5.51 7.37
N SER A 141 -3.46 -4.51 6.83
CA SER A 141 -3.56 -4.09 5.43
C SER A 141 -3.10 -5.21 4.51
N LEU A 142 -1.96 -5.85 4.82
CA LEU A 142 -1.49 -7.03 4.09
C LEU A 142 -2.51 -8.17 4.18
N ARG A 143 -3.03 -8.46 5.37
CA ARG A 143 -4.07 -9.48 5.56
C ARG A 143 -5.34 -9.17 4.75
N VAL A 144 -5.74 -7.91 4.65
CA VAL A 144 -6.90 -7.51 3.84
C VAL A 144 -6.70 -7.87 2.37
N VAL A 145 -5.55 -7.53 1.79
CA VAL A 145 -5.26 -7.79 0.38
C VAL A 145 -4.93 -9.25 0.07
N ASP A 146 -4.51 -10.03 1.07
CA ASP A 146 -4.15 -11.43 0.88
C ASP A 146 -5.31 -12.40 1.09
N VAL A 147 -6.13 -12.15 2.12
CA VAL A 147 -7.08 -13.16 2.60
C VAL A 147 -8.49 -12.65 2.88
N LEU A 148 -8.75 -11.34 3.01
CA LEU A 148 -10.10 -10.88 3.38
C LEU A 148 -10.94 -10.36 2.21
N GLU A 149 -10.32 -9.63 1.28
CA GLU A 149 -11.03 -9.17 0.09
C GLU A 149 -11.49 -10.35 -0.78
N LYS A 150 -12.49 -10.10 -1.63
CA LYS A 150 -13.07 -11.11 -2.53
C LYS A 150 -13.48 -12.40 -1.80
N GLU A 151 -14.16 -12.26 -0.66
CA GLU A 151 -14.76 -13.39 0.08
C GLU A 151 -13.75 -14.48 0.46
N GLY A 152 -12.56 -14.07 0.91
CA GLY A 152 -11.50 -15.02 1.28
C GLY A 152 -10.41 -15.23 0.24
N GLN A 153 -10.58 -14.70 -0.98
CA GLN A 153 -9.65 -14.97 -2.08
C GLN A 153 -8.46 -14.01 -2.14
N GLY A 154 -8.59 -12.82 -1.53
CA GLY A 154 -7.63 -11.73 -1.64
C GLY A 154 -7.70 -11.01 -2.99
N LEU A 155 -6.84 -10.01 -3.16
CA LEU A 155 -6.63 -9.27 -4.40
C LEU A 155 -5.50 -9.87 -5.26
N ASN A 156 -4.72 -10.81 -4.72
CA ASN A 156 -3.58 -11.44 -5.38
C ASN A 156 -2.60 -10.42 -5.99
N LEU A 157 -2.15 -9.44 -5.19
CA LEU A 157 -1.22 -8.39 -5.60
C LEU A 157 0.20 -8.95 -5.82
N THR A 158 1.05 -8.21 -6.53
CA THR A 158 2.47 -8.54 -6.70
C THR A 158 3.22 -8.41 -5.38
N HIS A 159 4.35 -9.11 -5.28
CA HIS A 159 5.23 -9.07 -4.11
C HIS A 159 5.60 -7.64 -3.72
N GLU A 160 5.97 -6.80 -4.68
CA GLU A 160 6.48 -5.43 -4.44
C GLU A 160 5.42 -4.56 -3.79
N VAL A 161 4.16 -4.66 -4.24
CA VAL A 161 3.04 -3.91 -3.65
C VAL A 161 2.76 -4.40 -2.23
N ARG A 162 2.74 -5.71 -2.02
CA ARG A 162 2.51 -6.33 -0.69
C ARG A 162 3.58 -5.92 0.32
N ASP A 163 4.84 -5.97 -0.11
CA ASP A 163 6.00 -5.58 0.69
C ASP A 163 5.95 -4.09 1.05
N GLY A 164 5.66 -3.23 0.06
CA GLY A 164 5.44 -1.81 0.32
C GLY A 164 4.30 -1.54 1.30
N ILE A 165 3.17 -2.24 1.16
CA ILE A 165 2.03 -2.13 2.10
C ILE A 165 2.43 -2.56 3.51
N LEU A 166 3.19 -3.64 3.67
CA LEU A 166 3.60 -4.12 4.99
C LEU A 166 4.57 -3.16 5.67
N ASN A 167 5.54 -2.63 4.91
CA ASN A 167 6.70 -1.94 5.44
C ASN A 167 6.61 -0.40 5.37
N HIS A 168 5.44 0.16 5.05
CA HIS A 168 5.25 1.62 4.97
C HIS A 168 5.27 2.33 6.33
N ALA A 169 5.00 1.62 7.43
CA ALA A 169 4.77 2.26 8.72
C ALA A 169 6.08 2.77 9.36
N LYS A 170 6.01 3.95 10.00
CA LYS A 170 6.94 4.41 11.05
C LYS A 170 6.17 4.68 12.34
N GLY A 171 6.70 4.21 13.45
CA GLY A 171 6.39 4.78 14.76
C GLY A 171 7.04 6.16 14.90
N ARG A 172 6.54 7.00 15.82
CA ARG A 172 7.18 8.29 16.18
C ARG A 172 8.65 8.15 16.63
N GLU A 173 9.07 6.94 17.02
CA GLU A 173 10.43 6.61 17.43
C GLU A 173 11.40 6.45 16.24
N ASP A 174 10.88 6.14 15.03
CA ASP A 174 11.66 5.83 13.81
C ASP A 174 12.09 7.07 13.01
N LEU A 175 11.81 8.27 13.51
CA LEU A 175 12.39 9.51 12.98
C LEU A 175 13.88 9.66 13.36
N LYS A 176 14.36 8.83 14.31
CA LYS A 176 15.72 8.89 14.84
C LYS A 176 16.63 7.72 14.40
N SER A 177 16.07 6.66 13.82
CA SER A 177 16.85 5.53 13.33
C SER A 177 17.31 5.75 11.89
N GLU A 178 18.57 5.41 11.60
CA GLU A 178 19.05 5.29 10.22
C GLU A 178 18.23 4.21 9.50
N TYR A 179 17.87 4.47 8.25
CA TYR A 179 17.17 3.48 7.44
C TYR A 179 18.08 2.28 7.18
N THR A 180 17.64 1.09 7.59
CA THR A 180 18.25 -0.18 7.16
C THR A 180 17.35 -0.84 6.11
N PRO A 181 17.91 -1.36 5.00
CA PRO A 181 17.14 -2.13 4.00
C PRO A 181 16.45 -3.38 4.57
N GLU A 182 16.88 -3.84 5.74
CA GLU A 182 16.37 -5.03 6.42
C GLU A 182 15.05 -4.76 7.18
N GLU A 183 14.76 -3.49 7.51
CA GLU A 183 13.60 -3.08 8.32
C GLU A 183 12.59 -2.22 7.54
N GLY A 184 12.68 -2.16 6.22
CA GLY A 184 11.78 -1.35 5.41
C GLY A 184 11.46 -1.93 4.04
N PRO A 185 10.75 -1.15 3.21
CA PRO A 185 10.35 -1.61 1.88
C PRO A 185 11.56 -1.99 1.03
N SER A 186 11.45 -3.10 0.31
CA SER A 186 12.48 -3.63 -0.59
C SER A 186 12.71 -2.77 -1.84
N THR A 187 11.89 -1.75 -2.07
CA THR A 187 11.92 -0.87 -3.25
C THR A 187 11.98 0.61 -2.83
N LEU A 188 12.63 1.43 -3.64
CA LEU A 188 12.64 2.89 -3.43
C LEU A 188 11.23 3.49 -3.59
N GLU A 189 10.38 2.85 -4.41
CA GLU A 189 8.97 3.18 -4.56
C GLU A 189 8.19 3.02 -3.26
N GLY A 190 8.47 1.95 -2.50
CA GLY A 190 7.90 1.76 -1.16
C GLY A 190 8.42 2.78 -0.16
N LEU A 191 9.70 3.18 -0.26
CA LEU A 191 10.26 4.26 0.57
C LEU A 191 9.63 5.63 0.28
N ALA A 192 9.21 5.88 -0.96
CA ALA A 192 8.53 7.12 -1.32
C ALA A 192 7.12 7.26 -0.70
N VAL A 193 6.54 6.16 -0.22
CA VAL A 193 5.26 6.11 0.50
C VAL A 193 5.46 6.18 2.02
N LYS A 194 6.69 5.97 2.49
CA LYS A 194 7.08 5.98 3.91
C LYS A 194 7.11 7.39 4.50
#